data_AF-A0A6G0HD60-F1
#
_entry.id   AF-A0A6G0HD60-F1
#
_cell.length_a   1.000
_cell.length_b   1.000
_cell.length_c   1.000
_cell.angle_alpha   90.00
_cell.angle_beta   90.00
_cell.angle_gamma   90.00
#
_symmetry.space_group_name_H-M   'P 1'
#
loop_
_entity.id
_entity.type
_entity.pdbx_description
1 polymer ?
#
loop_
_entity_poly.entity_id
_entity_poly.type
_entity_poly.pdbx_seq_one_letter_code
_entity_poly.pdbx_strand_id
1 'polypeptide(L)'
;MAAWDLAISVEDLGPDAPPVTLSVASDLHVGGVILKLVEKTQIKRDWSDHALWWEQKQQWLLRTSWTLEKYGIHADARLLFMPQHKPVRLCLPSGITLRLLACFSNPVFQTVMGICRMLNIRRPEELSLLRPIEHKKKKKAKDLDEEIYDLTEVPLSSASRPCLYNGMPAHFADSSQMEAIYKMLSVTQPPPAPEVIAKQYRPASVVDKAHIHGRWLDSSRCLMQQGIQENDQIWLRFKFFAFYDIEPKYDVVRLTQLYEQARWAILLEDIDCTEEEMMLFGALQYHISKVSQSEPQMMSSSAAMDDLESALQSLEVKMEGESSTASEMLETMTAPDLNDYLKIFRPKRLTLKGYKQYWFKFQDTSISYFKSKEESIGEPIQKINLKGCEVAPDVNMAAQKFLIRLLIPAPEGMNEVYLRCENEQQYAQWMAACRLGSKGKTLADSSFQSEIQSIRSFLAMQKSSSSSHGNVPASDESINTHSLVSPRYHKKYKPKQLTPRILDAYQNVAQLSLTDAVMRFLQIWQALLTLGSRTSSSGRK
;
A
#
# COMPACT_ATOMS: atom_id res chain seq x y z
N MET A 1 45.10 1.74 -42.83
CA MET A 1 44.96 0.56 -41.95
C MET A 1 44.40 -0.59 -42.75
N ALA A 2 44.81 -1.82 -42.47
CA ALA A 2 44.31 -3.00 -43.18
C ALA A 2 42.82 -3.21 -42.84
N ALA A 3 41.99 -3.39 -43.86
CA ALA A 3 40.62 -3.82 -43.67
C ALA A 3 40.59 -5.31 -43.33
N TRP A 4 39.66 -5.70 -42.46
CA TRP A 4 39.45 -7.08 -42.05
C TRP A 4 37.96 -7.36 -41.93
N ASP A 5 37.62 -8.64 -41.92
CA ASP A 5 36.23 -9.09 -41.96
C ASP A 5 35.69 -9.35 -40.55
N LEU A 6 34.60 -8.65 -40.20
CA LEU A 6 33.88 -8.79 -38.95
C LEU A 6 32.58 -9.56 -39.19
N ALA A 7 32.40 -10.67 -38.50
CA ALA A 7 31.16 -11.47 -38.55
C ALA A 7 30.17 -11.00 -37.47
N ILE A 8 28.94 -10.67 -37.89
CA ILE A 8 27.87 -10.23 -37.00
C ILE A 8 26.62 -11.08 -37.25
N SER A 9 26.14 -11.79 -36.23
CA SER A 9 24.85 -12.45 -36.27
C SER A 9 23.74 -11.43 -36.06
N VAL A 10 22.65 -11.51 -36.82
CA VAL A 10 21.50 -10.60 -36.68
C VAL A 10 20.30 -11.42 -36.24
N GLU A 11 19.81 -11.18 -35.02
CA GLU A 11 18.72 -11.97 -34.43
C GLU A 11 17.45 -11.96 -35.29
N ASP A 12 17.12 -10.80 -35.87
CA ASP A 12 15.93 -10.63 -36.71
C ASP A 12 15.96 -11.41 -38.04
N LEU A 13 17.12 -11.94 -38.45
CA LEU A 13 17.21 -12.83 -39.61
C LEU A 13 16.80 -14.28 -39.26
N GLY A 14 16.61 -14.58 -37.98
CA GLY A 14 16.28 -15.90 -37.47
C GLY A 14 17.51 -16.68 -36.98
N PRO A 15 17.30 -17.73 -36.17
CA PRO A 15 18.36 -18.48 -35.50
C PRO A 15 19.27 -19.26 -36.46
N ASP A 16 18.76 -19.64 -37.63
CA ASP A 16 19.50 -20.43 -38.64
C ASP A 16 20.22 -19.55 -39.68
N ALA A 17 20.09 -18.21 -39.58
CA ALA A 17 20.70 -17.31 -40.54
C ALA A 17 22.23 -17.24 -40.35
N PRO A 18 23.02 -17.33 -41.43
CA PRO A 18 24.47 -17.19 -41.32
C PRO A 18 24.84 -15.76 -40.90
N PRO A 19 25.95 -15.58 -40.15
CA PRO A 19 26.45 -14.26 -39.79
C PRO A 19 26.72 -13.39 -41.02
N VAL A 20 26.39 -12.10 -40.93
CA VAL A 20 26.70 -11.11 -41.95
C VAL A 20 28.15 -10.66 -41.77
N THR A 21 28.99 -10.89 -42.77
CA THR A 21 30.39 -10.45 -42.77
C THR A 21 30.51 -9.01 -43.29
N LEU A 22 31.16 -8.13 -42.55
CA LEU A 22 31.43 -6.74 -42.96
C LEU A 22 32.94 -6.48 -43.04
N SER A 23 33.39 -5.87 -44.13
CA SER A 23 34.77 -5.38 -44.23
C SER A 23 34.88 -4.04 -43.50
N VAL A 24 35.68 -4.03 -42.42
CA VAL A 24 35.83 -2.91 -41.49
C VAL A 24 37.30 -2.57 -41.27
N ALA A 25 37.56 -1.33 -40.82
CA ALA A 25 38.86 -0.90 -40.33
C ALA A 25 38.78 -0.69 -38.81
N SER A 26 39.90 -0.80 -38.11
CA SER A 26 39.93 -0.74 -36.63
C SER A 26 39.50 0.62 -36.05
N ASP A 27 39.64 1.70 -36.81
CA ASP A 27 39.20 3.05 -36.47
C ASP A 27 37.71 3.32 -36.76
N LEU A 28 37.00 2.36 -37.37
CA LEU A 28 35.56 2.48 -37.57
C LEU A 28 34.84 2.50 -36.22
N HIS A 29 33.91 3.44 -36.06
CA HIS A 29 33.09 3.56 -34.86
C HIS A 29 31.93 2.56 -34.89
N VAL A 30 31.46 2.14 -33.71
CA VAL A 30 30.37 1.17 -33.55
C VAL A 30 29.10 1.59 -34.30
N GLY A 31 28.75 2.89 -34.28
CA GLY A 31 27.62 3.41 -35.06
C GLY A 31 27.77 3.20 -36.57
N GLY A 32 28.99 3.34 -37.11
CA GLY A 32 29.29 3.11 -38.51
C GLY A 32 29.23 1.63 -38.88
N VAL A 33 29.58 0.74 -37.95
CA VAL A 33 29.37 -0.71 -38.11
C VAL A 33 27.88 -1.02 -38.21
N ILE A 34 27.05 -0.45 -37.33
CA ILE A 34 25.59 -0.64 -37.34
C ILE A 34 24.99 -0.11 -38.65
N LEU A 35 25.40 1.07 -39.13
CA LEU A 35 24.92 1.63 -40.40
C LEU A 35 25.26 0.69 -41.58
N LYS A 36 26.51 0.25 -41.69
CA LYS A 36 26.93 -0.71 -42.73
C LYS A 36 26.17 -2.03 -42.63
N LEU A 37 25.90 -2.51 -41.42
CA LEU A 37 25.14 -3.74 -41.19
C LEU A 37 23.71 -3.60 -41.70
N VAL A 38 23.01 -2.54 -41.29
CA VAL A 38 21.62 -2.27 -41.71
C VAL A 38 21.53 -2.09 -43.22
N GLU A 39 22.43 -1.32 -43.83
CA GLU A 39 22.53 -1.18 -45.29
C GLU A 39 22.71 -2.54 -45.99
N LYS A 40 23.55 -3.42 -45.44
CA LYS A 40 23.78 -4.74 -46.03
C LYS A 40 22.60 -5.69 -45.88
N THR A 41 21.82 -5.58 -44.80
CA THR A 41 20.62 -6.42 -44.59
C THR A 41 19.47 -6.06 -45.52
N GLN A 42 19.40 -4.82 -46.04
CA GLN A 42 18.32 -4.34 -46.93
C GLN A 42 16.90 -4.45 -46.33
N ILE A 43 16.77 -4.59 -45.01
CA ILE A 43 15.48 -4.66 -44.32
C ILE A 43 15.05 -3.26 -43.89
N LYS A 44 13.89 -2.82 -44.39
CA LYS A 44 13.27 -1.54 -43.99
C LYS A 44 12.43 -1.74 -42.73
N ARG A 45 12.99 -1.35 -41.58
CA ARG A 45 12.31 -1.35 -40.28
C ARG A 45 12.92 -0.31 -39.35
N ASP A 46 12.31 -0.15 -38.18
CA ASP A 46 12.94 0.55 -37.08
C ASP A 46 14.03 -0.32 -36.41
N TRP A 47 15.21 0.25 -36.26
CA TRP A 47 16.40 -0.33 -35.64
C TRP A 47 16.83 0.46 -34.40
N SER A 48 16.01 1.42 -33.94
CA SER A 48 16.33 2.33 -32.83
C SER A 48 16.60 1.62 -31.52
N ASP A 49 15.98 0.45 -31.31
CA ASP A 49 16.16 -0.36 -30.11
C ASP A 49 17.32 -1.37 -30.23
N HIS A 50 17.93 -1.53 -31.39
CA HIS A 50 18.96 -2.55 -31.60
C HIS A 50 20.34 -2.08 -31.18
N ALA A 51 21.12 -3.00 -30.61
CA ALA A 51 22.51 -2.77 -30.28
C ALA A 51 23.35 -4.04 -30.50
N LEU A 52 24.67 -3.86 -30.48
CA LEU A 52 25.62 -4.96 -30.60
C LEU A 52 25.96 -5.53 -29.22
N TRP A 53 25.82 -6.83 -29.07
CA TRP A 53 26.26 -7.62 -27.93
C TRP A 53 27.50 -8.41 -28.29
N TRP A 54 28.52 -8.33 -27.44
CA TRP A 54 29.75 -9.09 -27.57
C TRP A 54 29.71 -10.31 -26.64
N GLU A 55 29.49 -11.49 -27.22
CA GLU A 55 29.29 -12.73 -26.47
C GLU A 55 30.51 -13.11 -25.64
N GLN A 56 31.72 -13.11 -26.22
CA GLN A 56 32.92 -13.57 -25.51
C GLN A 56 33.26 -12.72 -24.28
N LYS A 57 32.97 -11.41 -24.32
CA LYS A 57 33.21 -10.49 -23.19
C LYS A 57 31.96 -10.20 -22.36
N GLN A 58 30.81 -10.77 -22.72
CA GLN A 58 29.53 -10.56 -22.05
C GLN A 58 29.23 -9.05 -21.84
N GLN A 59 29.32 -8.26 -22.90
CA GLN A 59 29.11 -6.80 -22.81
C GLN A 59 28.37 -6.22 -24.02
N TRP A 60 27.58 -5.18 -23.76
CA TRP A 60 26.93 -4.40 -24.80
C TRP A 60 27.83 -3.28 -25.31
N LEU A 61 27.80 -3.03 -26.62
CA LEU A 61 28.53 -1.97 -27.31
C LEU A 61 27.62 -0.75 -27.51
N LEU A 62 27.24 -0.09 -26.41
CA LEU A 62 26.25 1.01 -26.45
C LEU A 62 26.86 2.36 -26.87
N ARG A 63 28.18 2.53 -26.79
CA ARG A 63 28.83 3.80 -27.15
C ARG A 63 29.13 3.84 -28.64
N THR A 64 28.14 4.30 -29.41
CA THR A 64 28.20 4.35 -30.89
C THR A 64 29.38 5.16 -31.44
N SER A 65 29.90 6.13 -30.68
CA SER A 65 31.05 6.96 -31.06
C SER A 65 32.42 6.33 -30.80
N TRP A 66 32.49 5.19 -30.09
CA TRP A 66 33.76 4.53 -29.81
C TRP A 66 34.18 3.65 -30.99
N THR A 67 35.49 3.62 -31.26
CA THR A 67 36.08 2.80 -32.32
C THR A 67 36.16 1.33 -31.92
N LEU A 68 36.22 0.44 -32.92
CA LEU A 68 36.45 -0.99 -32.70
C LEU A 68 37.76 -1.23 -31.94
N GLU A 69 38.82 -0.49 -32.29
CA GLU A 69 40.11 -0.52 -31.59
C GLU A 69 39.97 -0.14 -30.10
N LYS A 70 39.18 0.89 -29.78
CA LYS A 70 38.97 1.33 -28.40
C LYS A 70 38.26 0.27 -27.54
N TYR A 71 37.35 -0.50 -28.15
CA TYR A 71 36.75 -1.67 -27.49
C TYR A 71 37.67 -2.91 -27.51
N GLY A 72 38.73 -2.89 -28.31
CA GLY A 72 39.63 -4.02 -28.54
C GLY A 72 38.97 -5.14 -29.35
N ILE A 73 38.08 -4.80 -30.28
CA ILE A 73 37.38 -5.74 -31.16
C ILE A 73 38.28 -6.06 -32.36
N HIS A 74 38.45 -7.34 -32.63
CA HIS A 74 39.25 -7.88 -33.73
C HIS A 74 38.41 -8.88 -34.56
N ALA A 75 39.00 -9.49 -35.59
CA ALA A 75 38.32 -10.36 -36.55
C ALA A 75 37.68 -11.62 -35.94
N ASP A 76 38.12 -12.05 -34.76
CA ASP A 76 37.60 -13.21 -34.03
C ASP A 76 36.40 -12.89 -33.12
N ALA A 77 36.03 -11.61 -32.99
CA ALA A 77 34.90 -11.19 -32.17
C ALA A 77 33.58 -11.73 -32.74
N ARG A 78 32.74 -12.30 -31.87
CA ARG A 78 31.40 -12.77 -32.19
C ARG A 78 30.42 -11.75 -31.64
N LEU A 79 29.86 -10.97 -32.56
CA LEU A 79 28.89 -9.95 -32.23
C LEU A 79 27.50 -10.42 -32.64
N LEU A 80 26.54 -10.13 -31.77
CA LEU A 80 25.12 -10.34 -32.00
C LEU A 80 24.43 -8.98 -32.06
N PHE A 81 23.76 -8.69 -33.17
CA PHE A 81 22.92 -7.50 -33.32
C PHE A 81 21.47 -7.89 -33.04
N MET A 82 20.90 -7.29 -31.98
CA MET A 82 19.58 -7.66 -31.48
C MET A 82 18.91 -6.48 -30.74
N PRO A 83 17.58 -6.51 -30.56
CA PRO A 83 16.86 -5.56 -29.72
C PRO A 83 17.37 -5.56 -28.27
N GLN A 84 17.44 -4.38 -27.67
CA GLN A 84 17.79 -4.21 -26.26
C GLN A 84 16.61 -4.52 -25.34
N HIS A 85 15.38 -4.25 -25.78
CA HIS A 85 14.18 -4.58 -25.03
C HIS A 85 13.60 -5.91 -25.50
N LYS A 86 13.44 -6.83 -24.55
CA LYS A 86 12.92 -8.17 -24.80
C LYS A 86 11.80 -8.50 -23.82
N PRO A 87 10.78 -9.29 -24.22
CA PRO A 87 9.70 -9.67 -23.33
C PRO A 87 10.21 -10.54 -22.18
N VAL A 88 9.71 -10.28 -20.98
CA VAL A 88 9.93 -11.08 -19.77
C VAL A 88 8.61 -11.34 -19.06
N ARG A 89 8.52 -12.46 -18.34
CA ARG A 89 7.39 -12.75 -17.46
C ARG A 89 7.70 -12.29 -16.05
N LEU A 90 7.19 -11.13 -15.68
CA LEU A 90 7.39 -10.52 -14.38
C LEU A 90 6.29 -10.96 -13.40
N CYS A 91 6.65 -11.76 -12.41
CA CYS A 91 5.74 -12.10 -11.32
C CYS A 91 5.80 -11.06 -10.20
N LEU A 92 4.67 -10.44 -9.92
CA LEU A 92 4.52 -9.45 -8.88
C LEU A 92 4.39 -10.08 -7.49
N PRO A 93 4.52 -9.30 -6.40
CA PRO A 93 4.28 -9.80 -5.05
C PRO A 93 2.86 -10.32 -4.82
N SER A 94 1.86 -9.78 -5.53
CA SER A 94 0.47 -10.28 -5.51
C SER A 94 0.30 -11.70 -6.05
N GLY A 95 1.27 -12.22 -6.81
CA GLY A 95 1.17 -13.50 -7.52
C GLY A 95 0.72 -13.39 -8.98
N ILE A 96 0.32 -12.19 -9.41
CA ILE A 96 0.01 -11.91 -10.82
C ILE A 96 1.28 -11.93 -11.67
N THR A 97 1.17 -12.48 -12.88
CA THR A 97 2.25 -12.50 -13.87
C THR A 97 1.94 -11.54 -15.02
N LEU A 98 2.84 -10.59 -15.25
CA LEU A 98 2.79 -9.66 -16.37
C LEU A 98 3.81 -10.06 -17.44
N ARG A 99 3.46 -9.97 -18.71
CA ARG A 99 4.42 -10.04 -19.82
C ARG A 99 4.72 -8.62 -20.26
N LEU A 100 5.95 -8.16 -20.12
CA LEU A 100 6.34 -6.78 -20.46
C LEU A 100 7.73 -6.73 -21.10
N LEU A 101 8.01 -5.64 -21.82
CA LEU A 101 9.33 -5.39 -22.38
C LEU A 101 10.28 -4.84 -21.30
N ALA A 102 11.34 -5.58 -21.00
CA ALA A 102 12.41 -5.14 -20.10
C ALA A 102 13.69 -4.85 -20.89
N CYS A 103 14.49 -3.90 -20.42
CA CYS A 103 15.78 -3.58 -21.03
C CYS A 103 16.88 -4.57 -20.57
N PHE A 104 17.49 -5.28 -21.52
CA PHE A 104 18.54 -6.27 -21.29
C PHE A 104 19.95 -5.67 -21.36
N SER A 105 20.08 -4.41 -21.79
CA SER A 105 21.35 -3.69 -21.89
C SER A 105 21.66 -2.82 -20.67
N ASN A 106 20.63 -2.25 -20.05
CA ASN A 106 20.78 -1.46 -18.83
C ASN A 106 21.14 -2.33 -17.61
N PRO A 107 21.88 -1.78 -16.63
CA PRO A 107 22.00 -2.40 -15.31
C PRO A 107 20.62 -2.67 -14.69
N VAL A 108 20.49 -3.78 -13.96
CA VAL A 108 19.22 -4.21 -13.36
C VAL A 108 18.55 -3.10 -12.55
N PHE A 109 19.30 -2.24 -11.85
CA PHE A 109 18.72 -1.09 -11.15
C PHE A 109 17.93 -0.16 -12.07
N GLN A 110 18.48 0.20 -13.22
CA GLN A 110 17.80 1.05 -14.20
C GLN A 110 16.64 0.32 -14.88
N THR A 111 16.79 -0.99 -15.14
CA THR A 111 15.70 -1.82 -15.65
C THR A 111 14.53 -1.87 -14.67
N VAL A 112 14.78 -2.00 -13.36
CA VAL A 112 13.76 -1.92 -12.30
C VAL A 112 13.10 -0.55 -12.28
N MET A 113 13.86 0.55 -12.41
CA MET A 113 13.27 1.88 -12.52
C MET A 113 12.30 2.01 -13.71
N GLY A 114 12.64 1.43 -14.85
CA GLY A 114 11.76 1.40 -16.03
C GLY A 114 10.48 0.61 -15.77
N ILE A 115 10.60 -0.60 -15.20
CA ILE A 115 9.47 -1.45 -14.83
C ILE A 115 8.56 -0.75 -13.80
N CYS A 116 9.12 -0.21 -12.72
CA CYS A 116 8.35 0.48 -11.70
C CYS A 116 7.66 1.74 -12.24
N ARG A 117 8.30 2.48 -13.15
CA ARG A 117 7.68 3.63 -13.83
C ARG A 117 6.47 3.20 -14.65
N MET A 118 6.59 2.09 -15.40
CA MET A 118 5.48 1.53 -16.17
C MET A 118 4.31 1.14 -15.26
N LEU A 119 4.60 0.48 -14.13
CA LEU A 119 3.59 -0.03 -13.20
C LEU A 119 3.07 1.02 -12.19
N ASN A 120 3.46 2.29 -12.31
CA ASN A 120 3.12 3.35 -11.34
C ASN A 120 3.58 3.06 -9.89
N ILE A 121 4.75 2.46 -9.72
CA ILE A 121 5.37 2.18 -8.42
C ILE A 121 6.44 3.26 -8.15
N ARG A 122 6.19 4.16 -7.19
CA ARG A 122 7.21 5.11 -6.73
C ARG A 122 8.31 4.42 -5.93
N ARG A 123 9.43 5.12 -5.72
CA ARG A 123 10.60 4.64 -4.95
C ARG A 123 11.14 3.29 -5.45
N PRO A 124 11.49 3.16 -6.75
CA PRO A 124 12.01 1.91 -7.33
C PRO A 124 13.27 1.38 -6.63
N GLU A 125 14.01 2.24 -5.91
CA GLU A 125 15.17 1.88 -5.10
C GLU A 125 14.86 0.87 -3.98
N GLU A 126 13.59 0.70 -3.59
CA GLU A 126 13.14 -0.28 -2.60
C GLU A 126 13.00 -1.69 -3.19
N LEU A 127 12.91 -1.80 -4.53
CA LEU A 127 12.61 -3.04 -5.25
C LEU A 127 13.83 -3.57 -6.01
N SER A 128 13.79 -4.86 -6.31
CA SER A 128 14.77 -5.49 -7.20
C SER A 128 14.17 -6.74 -7.86
N LEU A 129 14.96 -7.38 -8.71
CA LEU A 129 14.59 -8.59 -9.43
C LEU A 129 15.19 -9.83 -8.76
N LEU A 130 14.37 -10.85 -8.60
CA LEU A 130 14.73 -12.12 -7.99
C LEU A 130 14.48 -13.25 -8.99
N ARG A 131 15.40 -14.21 -9.10
CA ARG A 131 15.16 -15.43 -9.88
C ARG A 131 14.10 -16.30 -9.21
N PRO A 132 13.18 -16.95 -9.94
CA PRO A 132 12.26 -17.94 -9.39
C PRO A 132 13.00 -19.14 -8.76
N ILE A 133 12.27 -19.97 -8.01
CA ILE A 133 12.81 -21.23 -7.49
C ILE A 133 12.83 -22.25 -8.61
N GLU A 134 13.97 -22.88 -8.87
CA GLU A 134 14.04 -24.02 -9.79
C GLU A 134 13.31 -25.24 -9.20
N HIS A 135 12.04 -25.42 -9.56
CA HIS A 135 11.33 -26.65 -9.24
C HIS A 135 11.81 -27.76 -10.18
N LYS A 136 12.45 -28.81 -9.63
CA LYS A 136 12.69 -30.06 -10.38
C LYS A 136 11.34 -30.58 -10.86
N LYS A 137 11.06 -30.45 -12.16
CA LYS A 137 9.79 -30.84 -12.80
C LYS A 137 9.38 -32.25 -12.37
N LYS A 138 8.44 -32.38 -11.43
CA LYS A 138 7.72 -33.64 -11.24
C LYS A 138 6.82 -33.81 -12.46
N LYS A 139 7.11 -34.82 -13.28
CA LYS A 139 6.23 -35.29 -14.37
C LYS A 139 4.79 -35.37 -13.84
N LYS A 140 3.86 -34.63 -14.46
CA LYS A 140 2.42 -34.46 -14.12
C LYS A 140 2.08 -33.38 -13.07
N ALA A 141 2.53 -32.15 -13.25
CA ALA A 141 1.68 -31.01 -12.89
C ALA A 141 0.91 -30.65 -14.17
N LYS A 142 -0.41 -30.87 -14.15
CA LYS A 142 -1.34 -30.40 -15.18
C LYS A 142 -1.16 -28.89 -15.24
N ASP A 143 -0.86 -28.32 -16.41
CA ASP A 143 -0.77 -26.88 -16.63
C ASP A 143 -2.02 -26.24 -16.01
N LEU A 144 -1.83 -25.56 -14.88
CA LEU A 144 -2.77 -24.54 -14.45
C LEU A 144 -2.50 -23.41 -15.44
N ASP A 145 -3.51 -23.01 -16.21
CA ASP A 145 -3.41 -21.84 -17.09
C ASP A 145 -2.99 -20.65 -16.22
N GLU A 146 -1.70 -20.33 -16.21
CA GLU A 146 -1.20 -19.11 -15.58
C GLU A 146 -1.74 -17.96 -16.41
N GLU A 147 -2.69 -17.20 -15.85
CA GLU A 147 -3.16 -15.97 -16.49
C GLU A 147 -1.99 -14.98 -16.58
N ILE A 148 -1.55 -14.73 -17.81
CA ILE A 148 -0.50 -13.79 -18.14
C ILE A 148 -1.14 -12.56 -18.78
N TYR A 149 -0.91 -11.41 -18.16
CA TYR A 149 -1.42 -10.12 -18.65
C TYR A 149 -0.35 -9.43 -19.49
N ASP A 150 -0.65 -9.16 -20.76
CA ASP A 150 0.32 -8.62 -21.72
C ASP A 150 0.37 -7.09 -21.69
N LEU A 151 1.57 -6.55 -21.47
CA LEU A 151 1.94 -5.14 -21.47
C LEU A 151 3.08 -4.86 -22.45
N THR A 152 3.36 -5.77 -23.39
CA THR A 152 4.43 -5.59 -24.39
C THR A 152 4.15 -4.49 -25.40
N GLU A 153 2.88 -4.10 -25.57
CA GLU A 153 2.45 -2.98 -26.42
C GLU A 153 2.63 -1.61 -25.75
N VAL A 154 2.94 -1.56 -24.44
CA VAL A 154 3.15 -0.30 -23.74
C VAL A 154 4.40 0.40 -24.30
N PRO A 155 4.29 1.65 -24.79
CA PRO A 155 5.41 2.35 -25.38
C PRO A 155 6.60 2.47 -24.42
N LEU A 156 7.81 2.26 -24.94
CA LEU A 156 9.07 2.44 -24.22
C LEU A 156 9.29 3.94 -23.94
N SER A 157 8.63 4.47 -22.90
CA SER A 157 8.69 5.90 -22.59
C SER A 157 10.07 6.29 -22.04
N SER A 158 10.72 7.24 -22.71
CA SER A 158 11.95 7.91 -22.26
C SER A 158 11.69 9.08 -21.30
N ALA A 159 10.42 9.40 -21.01
CA ALA A 159 10.08 10.46 -20.09
C ALA A 159 10.43 10.08 -18.63
N SER A 160 11.04 11.01 -17.90
CA SER A 160 11.47 10.80 -16.51
C SER A 160 10.29 10.63 -15.54
N ARG A 161 9.12 11.20 -15.87
CA ARG A 161 7.89 11.13 -15.09
C ARG A 161 6.72 10.59 -15.93
N PRO A 162 5.92 9.65 -15.40
CA PRO A 162 4.68 9.25 -16.07
C PRO A 162 3.72 10.43 -16.18
N CYS A 163 3.12 10.63 -17.35
CA CYS A 163 1.93 11.47 -17.47
C CYS A 163 0.78 10.73 -16.78
N LEU A 164 0.32 11.24 -15.65
CA LEU A 164 -0.79 10.67 -14.89
C LEU A 164 -2.10 11.35 -15.31
N TYR A 165 -3.09 10.54 -15.68
CA TYR A 165 -4.48 10.94 -15.87
C TYR A 165 -5.28 10.36 -14.71
N ASN A 166 -5.84 11.22 -13.84
CA ASN A 166 -6.56 10.81 -12.62
C ASN A 166 -5.78 9.83 -11.71
N GLY A 167 -4.46 10.03 -11.57
CA GLY A 167 -3.60 9.18 -10.75
C GLY A 167 -3.17 7.85 -11.39
N MET A 168 -3.63 7.57 -12.61
CA MET A 168 -3.28 6.40 -13.42
C MET A 168 -2.36 6.80 -14.58
N PRO A 169 -1.33 6.02 -14.95
CA PRO A 169 -0.53 6.27 -16.14
C PRO A 169 -1.38 6.31 -17.42
N ALA A 170 -1.07 7.23 -18.34
CA ALA A 170 -1.87 7.43 -19.56
C ALA A 170 -2.08 6.14 -20.37
N HIS A 171 -1.06 5.28 -20.48
CA HIS A 171 -1.14 4.02 -21.22
C HIS A 171 -2.14 3.01 -20.63
N PHE A 172 -2.51 3.15 -19.35
CA PHE A 172 -3.58 2.35 -18.77
C PHE A 172 -4.98 2.90 -19.04
N ALA A 173 -5.09 4.16 -19.49
CA ALA A 173 -6.35 4.76 -19.93
C ALA A 173 -6.65 4.49 -21.42
N ASP A 174 -5.67 3.97 -22.18
CA ASP A 174 -5.79 3.81 -23.63
C ASP A 174 -6.79 2.73 -24.05
N SER A 175 -7.03 1.72 -23.20
CA SER A 175 -8.00 0.64 -23.47
C SER A 175 -8.60 0.06 -22.20
N SER A 176 -9.81 -0.51 -22.33
CA SER A 176 -10.51 -1.17 -21.21
C SER A 176 -9.74 -2.37 -20.65
N GLN A 177 -8.97 -3.06 -21.49
CA GLN A 177 -8.10 -4.16 -21.07
C GLN A 177 -6.95 -3.64 -20.19
N MET A 178 -6.30 -2.55 -20.59
CA MET A 178 -5.21 -1.95 -19.81
C MET A 178 -5.74 -1.36 -18.50
N GLU A 179 -6.90 -0.71 -18.52
CA GLU A 179 -7.56 -0.22 -17.32
C GLU A 179 -7.90 -1.36 -16.34
N ALA A 180 -8.38 -2.50 -16.85
CA ALA A 180 -8.62 -3.69 -16.05
C ALA A 180 -7.33 -4.25 -15.41
N ILE A 181 -6.22 -4.24 -16.15
CA ILE A 181 -4.90 -4.62 -15.60
C ILE A 181 -4.53 -3.66 -14.46
N TYR A 182 -4.61 -2.35 -14.68
CA TYR A 182 -4.26 -1.37 -13.65
C TYR A 182 -5.12 -1.51 -12.38
N LYS A 183 -6.43 -1.73 -12.55
CA LYS A 183 -7.34 -1.98 -11.44
C LYS A 183 -6.93 -3.23 -10.66
N MET A 184 -6.61 -4.32 -11.35
CA MET A 184 -6.13 -5.55 -10.72
C MET A 184 -4.81 -5.34 -9.95
N LEU A 185 -3.90 -4.50 -10.45
CA LEU A 185 -2.65 -4.13 -9.78
C LEU A 185 -2.85 -3.26 -8.53
N SER A 186 -3.95 -2.51 -8.50
CA SER A 186 -4.30 -1.52 -7.49
C SER A 186 -5.19 -2.05 -6.36
N VAL A 187 -5.84 -3.19 -6.58
CA VAL A 187 -6.76 -3.84 -5.63
C VAL A 187 -6.09 -5.01 -4.91
N THR A 188 -6.31 -5.10 -3.59
CA THR A 188 -5.85 -6.24 -2.79
C THR A 188 -6.56 -7.52 -3.22
N GLN A 189 -5.81 -8.61 -3.33
CA GLN A 189 -6.36 -9.88 -3.77
C GLN A 189 -7.18 -10.54 -2.65
N PRO A 190 -8.22 -11.33 -2.99
CA PRO A 190 -8.97 -12.07 -2.00
C PRO A 190 -8.05 -13.05 -1.25
N PRO A 191 -8.38 -13.39 0.02
CA PRO A 191 -7.62 -14.37 0.78
C PRO A 191 -7.44 -15.68 -0.01
N PRO A 192 -6.20 -16.16 -0.18
CA PRO A 192 -5.92 -17.31 -1.02
C PRO A 192 -6.51 -18.58 -0.41
N ALA A 193 -7.03 -19.45 -1.25
CA ALA A 193 -7.55 -20.74 -0.79
C ALA A 193 -6.45 -21.53 -0.03
N PRO A 194 -6.77 -22.24 1.06
CA PRO A 194 -5.79 -22.98 1.86
C PRO A 194 -4.94 -23.96 1.04
N GLU A 195 -5.51 -24.53 -0.03
CA GLU A 195 -4.83 -25.43 -0.96
C GLU A 195 -3.74 -24.72 -1.76
N VAL A 196 -3.94 -23.44 -2.09
CA VAL A 196 -2.94 -22.62 -2.77
C VAL A 196 -1.78 -22.36 -1.83
N ILE A 197 -2.06 -21.93 -0.59
CA ILE A 197 -1.03 -21.70 0.44
C ILE A 197 -0.22 -22.98 0.69
N ALA A 198 -0.89 -24.13 0.75
CA ALA A 198 -0.23 -25.42 1.00
C ALA A 198 0.70 -25.88 -0.13
N LYS A 199 0.43 -25.49 -1.38
CA LYS A 199 1.25 -25.82 -2.55
C LYS A 199 2.48 -24.91 -2.71
N GLN A 200 2.43 -23.71 -2.15
CA GLN A 200 3.56 -22.77 -2.22
C GLN A 200 4.77 -23.29 -1.45
N TYR A 201 5.97 -22.95 -1.96
CA TYR A 201 7.22 -23.23 -1.25
C TYR A 201 7.22 -22.52 0.09
N ARG A 202 7.59 -23.25 1.15
CA ARG A 202 7.77 -22.71 2.49
C ARG A 202 9.16 -23.07 3.01
N PRO A 203 9.99 -22.09 3.38
CA PRO A 203 11.31 -22.37 3.92
C PRO A 203 11.18 -23.05 5.29
N ALA A 204 11.72 -24.25 5.42
CA ALA A 204 11.60 -25.05 6.65
C ALA A 204 12.71 -24.74 7.66
N SER A 205 13.83 -24.15 7.21
CA SER A 205 15.00 -23.85 8.03
C SER A 205 15.55 -22.44 7.79
N VAL A 206 16.36 -21.95 8.72
CA VAL A 206 17.10 -20.67 8.55
C VAL A 206 18.01 -20.72 7.31
N VAL A 207 18.54 -21.89 6.97
CA VAL A 207 19.36 -22.10 5.77
C VAL A 207 18.52 -21.95 4.51
N ASP A 208 17.30 -22.49 4.49
CA ASP A 208 16.37 -22.33 3.36
C ASP A 208 15.97 -20.86 3.18
N LYS A 209 15.74 -20.13 4.29
CA LYS A 209 15.48 -18.68 4.27
C LYS A 209 16.69 -17.93 3.68
N ALA A 210 17.92 -18.31 4.03
CA ALA A 210 19.13 -17.70 3.48
C ALA A 210 19.30 -17.92 1.97
N HIS A 211 18.92 -19.10 1.44
CA HIS A 211 19.00 -19.40 0.01
C HIS A 211 18.11 -18.49 -0.85
N ILE A 212 17.02 -17.94 -0.28
CA ILE A 212 16.19 -16.95 -0.98
C ILE A 212 17.03 -15.73 -1.36
N HIS A 213 17.92 -15.27 -0.48
CA HIS A 213 18.78 -14.12 -0.73
C HIS A 213 19.87 -14.36 -1.77
N GLY A 214 20.24 -15.61 -2.05
CA GLY A 214 21.20 -15.95 -3.10
C GLY A 214 20.64 -15.80 -4.54
N ARG A 215 19.33 -15.60 -4.69
CA ARG A 215 18.65 -15.50 -6.00
C ARG A 215 18.44 -14.06 -6.49
N TRP A 216 18.83 -13.05 -5.71
CA TRP A 216 18.74 -11.66 -6.14
C TRP A 216 19.67 -11.41 -7.32
N LEU A 217 19.15 -10.75 -8.36
CA LEU A 217 19.99 -10.26 -9.43
C LEU A 217 20.91 -9.13 -8.92
N ASP A 218 22.11 -9.07 -9.48
CA ASP A 218 23.06 -8.00 -9.25
C ASP A 218 22.56 -6.73 -9.95
N SER A 219 22.21 -5.71 -9.15
CA SER A 219 21.69 -4.43 -9.61
C SER A 219 22.65 -3.65 -10.52
N SER A 220 23.96 -3.95 -10.46
CA SER A 220 25.01 -3.25 -11.22
C SER A 220 25.27 -3.84 -12.61
N ARG A 221 24.79 -5.06 -12.87
CA ARG A 221 24.96 -5.79 -14.13
C ARG A 221 23.65 -5.84 -14.89
N CYS A 222 23.69 -6.00 -16.21
CA CYS A 222 22.47 -6.12 -17.00
C CYS A 222 21.86 -7.53 -16.91
N LEU A 223 20.63 -7.70 -17.41
CA LEU A 223 19.94 -8.99 -17.41
C LEU A 223 20.69 -10.05 -18.23
N MET A 224 21.17 -9.67 -19.41
CA MET A 224 21.89 -10.57 -20.34
C MET A 224 23.17 -11.12 -19.71
N GLN A 225 23.94 -10.28 -19.02
CA GLN A 225 25.16 -10.65 -18.28
C GLN A 225 24.93 -11.68 -17.17
N GLN A 226 23.69 -11.79 -16.71
CA GLN A 226 23.30 -12.73 -15.67
C GLN A 226 22.63 -13.96 -16.27
N GLY A 227 22.56 -14.10 -17.59
CA GLY A 227 21.97 -15.27 -18.25
C GLY A 227 20.44 -15.32 -18.15
N ILE A 228 19.78 -14.17 -17.99
CA ILE A 228 18.33 -14.06 -18.22
C ILE A 228 18.10 -14.03 -19.72
N GLN A 229 17.18 -14.87 -20.19
CA GLN A 229 16.79 -15.00 -21.59
C GLN A 229 15.43 -14.35 -21.85
N GLU A 230 15.08 -14.24 -23.13
CA GLU A 230 13.76 -13.79 -23.54
C GLU A 230 12.65 -14.74 -23.04
N ASN A 231 11.54 -14.18 -22.58
CA ASN A 231 10.38 -14.87 -21.97
C ASN A 231 10.68 -15.63 -20.65
N ASP A 232 11.89 -15.47 -20.09
CA ASP A 232 12.19 -15.97 -18.75
C ASP A 232 11.26 -15.35 -17.70
N GLN A 233 10.97 -16.15 -16.69
CA GLN A 233 10.23 -15.70 -15.53
C GLN A 233 11.18 -15.08 -14.51
N ILE A 234 10.84 -13.90 -14.02
CA ILE A 234 11.57 -13.16 -12.99
C ILE A 234 10.57 -12.57 -11.99
N TRP A 235 10.97 -12.43 -10.73
CA TRP A 235 10.08 -11.91 -9.69
C TRP A 235 10.47 -10.48 -9.32
N LEU A 236 9.50 -9.56 -9.30
CA LEU A 236 9.66 -8.25 -8.71
C LEU A 236 9.35 -8.33 -7.22
N ARG A 237 10.26 -7.92 -6.35
CA ARG A 237 10.07 -7.97 -4.89
C ARG A 237 10.67 -6.74 -4.24
N PHE A 238 10.06 -6.28 -3.14
CA PHE A 238 10.66 -5.30 -2.25
C PHE A 238 11.85 -5.96 -1.55
N LYS A 239 13.04 -5.42 -1.77
CA LYS A 239 14.32 -5.94 -1.30
C LYS A 239 14.78 -5.23 -0.03
N PHE A 240 14.52 -3.92 0.06
CA PHE A 240 14.96 -3.09 1.17
C PHE A 240 13.75 -2.62 1.98
N PHE A 241 13.70 -2.97 3.26
CA PHE A 241 12.54 -2.75 4.14
C PHE A 241 12.54 -1.37 4.83
N ALA A 242 13.10 -0.36 4.16
CA ALA A 242 13.14 1.02 4.62
C ALA A 242 12.23 1.87 3.74
N PHE A 243 10.93 1.78 4.02
CA PHE A 243 9.91 2.42 3.21
C PHE A 243 9.69 3.86 3.66
N TYR A 244 10.05 4.81 2.80
CA TYR A 244 9.85 6.23 3.07
C TYR A 244 8.69 6.78 2.27
N ASP A 245 8.01 7.79 2.84
CA ASP A 245 7.11 8.66 2.08
C ASP A 245 6.00 7.88 1.35
N ILE A 246 5.35 6.95 2.07
CA ILE A 246 4.18 6.24 1.55
C ILE A 246 3.01 7.22 1.58
N GLU A 247 2.53 7.60 0.41
CA GLU A 247 1.37 8.48 0.25
C GLU A 247 0.24 7.68 -0.43
N PRO A 248 -0.80 7.24 0.30
CA PRO A 248 -1.85 6.38 -0.24
C PRO A 248 -2.51 6.90 -1.53
N LYS A 249 -2.59 8.22 -1.70
CA LYS A 249 -3.12 8.87 -2.90
C LYS A 249 -2.31 8.60 -4.16
N TYR A 250 -0.99 8.48 -4.04
CA TYR A 250 -0.06 8.34 -5.17
C TYR A 250 0.57 6.95 -5.27
N ASP A 251 0.52 6.18 -4.18
CA ASP A 251 1.18 4.89 -4.04
C ASP A 251 0.20 3.71 -4.09
N VAL A 252 -0.95 3.83 -4.77
CA VAL A 252 -1.97 2.78 -4.77
C VAL A 252 -1.38 1.41 -5.16
N VAL A 253 -0.68 1.32 -6.30
CA VAL A 253 -0.03 0.07 -6.73
C VAL A 253 1.11 -0.33 -5.78
N ARG A 254 1.98 0.61 -5.40
CA ARG A 254 3.11 0.35 -4.48
C ARG A 254 2.62 -0.22 -3.15
N LEU A 255 1.58 0.38 -2.56
CA LEU A 255 0.99 0.00 -1.28
C LEU A 255 0.32 -1.37 -1.37
N THR A 256 -0.46 -1.61 -2.42
CA THR A 256 -1.09 -2.91 -2.67
C THR A 256 -0.04 -4.01 -2.83
N GLN A 257 0.98 -3.81 -3.68
CA GLN A 257 2.03 -4.82 -3.87
C GLN A 257 2.86 -5.04 -2.60
N LEU A 258 3.10 -4.00 -1.80
CA LEU A 258 3.82 -4.11 -0.53
C LEU A 258 3.02 -4.92 0.51
N TYR A 259 1.73 -4.64 0.62
CA TYR A 259 0.79 -5.41 1.44
C TYR A 259 0.77 -6.87 1.03
N GLU A 260 0.64 -7.16 -0.26
CA GLU A 260 0.63 -8.53 -0.76
C GLU A 260 1.93 -9.27 -0.44
N GLN A 261 3.09 -8.61 -0.59
CA GLN A 261 4.36 -9.21 -0.19
C GLN A 261 4.42 -9.55 1.30
N ALA A 262 3.97 -8.62 2.15
CA ALA A 262 3.94 -8.81 3.59
C ALA A 262 2.98 -9.95 3.98
N ARG A 263 1.79 -9.98 3.37
CA ARG A 263 0.76 -11.00 3.56
C ARG A 263 1.30 -12.39 3.24
N TRP A 264 1.90 -12.57 2.06
CA TRP A 264 2.52 -13.84 1.68
C TRP A 264 3.67 -14.22 2.61
N ALA A 265 4.51 -13.28 3.04
CA ALA A 265 5.60 -13.57 3.97
C ALA A 265 5.10 -14.09 5.33
N ILE A 266 3.96 -13.59 5.82
CA ILE A 266 3.32 -14.08 7.06
C ILE A 266 2.66 -15.45 6.84
N LEU A 267 1.90 -15.63 5.76
CA LEU A 267 1.19 -16.88 5.46
C LEU A 267 2.14 -18.05 5.16
N LEU A 268 3.28 -17.76 4.52
CA LEU A 268 4.30 -18.76 4.18
C LEU A 268 5.34 -18.98 5.28
N GLU A 269 5.23 -18.26 6.40
CA GLU A 269 6.14 -18.36 7.56
C GLU A 269 7.60 -17.99 7.20
N ASP A 270 7.76 -17.15 6.18
CA ASP A 270 9.04 -16.51 5.87
C ASP A 270 9.48 -15.64 7.05
N ILE A 271 8.51 -14.98 7.69
CA ILE A 271 8.68 -14.20 8.92
C ILE A 271 7.89 -14.84 10.04
N ASP A 272 8.57 -15.08 11.15
CA ASP A 272 7.98 -15.65 12.34
C ASP A 272 7.21 -14.58 13.13
N CYS A 273 5.99 -14.91 13.54
CA CYS A 273 5.19 -14.10 14.45
C CYS A 273 4.57 -14.95 15.57
N THR A 274 4.18 -14.28 16.64
CA THR A 274 3.48 -14.87 17.78
C THR A 274 2.06 -15.28 17.41
N GLU A 275 1.40 -16.01 18.32
CA GLU A 275 0.00 -16.41 18.12
C GLU A 275 -0.95 -15.22 18.10
N GLU A 276 -0.78 -14.26 19.01
CA GLU A 276 -1.58 -13.04 19.08
C GLU A 276 -1.43 -12.18 17.83
N GLU A 277 -0.18 -12.00 17.36
CA GLU A 277 0.10 -11.26 16.12
C GLU A 277 -0.51 -11.94 14.90
N MET A 278 -0.47 -13.28 14.82
CA MET A 278 -1.12 -14.01 13.73
C MET A 278 -2.65 -13.80 13.74
N MET A 279 -3.29 -13.83 14.92
CA MET A 279 -4.73 -13.56 15.00
C MET A 279 -5.05 -12.13 14.54
N LEU A 280 -4.22 -11.16 14.91
CA LEU A 280 -4.35 -9.77 14.47
C LEU A 280 -4.13 -9.62 12.95
N PHE A 281 -3.15 -10.30 12.37
CA PHE A 281 -2.96 -10.35 10.91
C PHE A 281 -4.14 -11.00 10.20
N GLY A 282 -4.72 -12.07 10.76
CA GLY A 282 -5.93 -12.68 10.22
C GLY A 282 -7.14 -11.74 10.26
N ALA A 283 -7.29 -10.99 11.36
CA ALA A 283 -8.34 -9.99 11.52
C ALA A 283 -8.19 -8.82 10.55
N LEU A 284 -6.97 -8.31 10.36
CA LEU A 284 -6.68 -7.25 9.39
C LEU A 284 -6.92 -7.73 7.95
N GLN A 285 -6.49 -8.94 7.58
CA GLN A 285 -6.77 -9.49 6.24
C GLN A 285 -8.28 -9.63 5.99
N TYR A 286 -9.03 -10.11 6.97
CA TYR A 286 -10.49 -10.20 6.87
C TYR A 286 -11.13 -8.83 6.68
N HIS A 287 -10.71 -7.84 7.49
CA HIS A 287 -11.21 -6.47 7.39
C HIS A 287 -10.90 -5.83 6.03
N ILE A 288 -9.64 -5.93 5.57
CA ILE A 288 -9.19 -5.44 4.27
C ILE A 288 -10.01 -6.07 3.14
N SER A 289 -10.18 -7.39 3.16
CA SER A 289 -10.99 -8.10 2.16
C SER A 289 -12.45 -7.66 2.16
N LYS A 290 -13.02 -7.42 3.34
CA LYS A 290 -14.42 -6.98 3.48
C LYS A 290 -14.61 -5.56 2.95
N VAL A 291 -13.77 -4.62 3.39
CA VAL A 291 -13.86 -3.20 3.00
C VAL A 291 -13.55 -3.02 1.52
N SER A 292 -12.58 -3.76 0.97
CA SER A 292 -12.25 -3.73 -0.46
C SER A 292 -13.39 -4.20 -1.38
N GLN A 293 -14.35 -4.97 -0.87
CA GLN A 293 -15.53 -5.40 -1.63
C GLN A 293 -16.73 -4.46 -1.46
N SER A 294 -16.86 -3.83 -0.29
CA SER A 294 -17.99 -2.96 0.05
C SER A 294 -17.80 -1.50 -0.38
N GLU A 295 -16.56 -1.01 -0.37
CA GLU A 295 -16.25 0.29 -0.98
C GLU A 295 -16.08 0.07 -2.48
N PRO A 296 -16.96 0.61 -3.35
CA PRO A 296 -16.53 0.86 -4.71
C PRO A 296 -15.33 1.78 -4.58
N GLN A 297 -14.11 1.25 -4.83
CA GLN A 297 -12.93 2.09 -4.94
C GLN A 297 -13.28 3.18 -5.94
N MET A 298 -13.53 4.38 -5.45
CA MET A 298 -13.60 5.57 -6.26
C MET A 298 -12.24 5.65 -6.92
N MET A 299 -12.15 5.20 -8.17
CA MET A 299 -11.15 5.73 -9.07
C MET A 299 -11.42 7.23 -9.11
N SER A 300 -10.72 7.98 -8.26
CA SER A 300 -10.66 9.43 -8.24
C SER A 300 -12.03 10.09 -8.53
N SER A 301 -12.94 10.13 -7.55
CA SER A 301 -13.89 11.25 -7.54
C SER A 301 -13.04 12.51 -7.50
N SER A 302 -13.19 13.30 -8.55
CA SER A 302 -12.25 14.34 -8.94
C SER A 302 -11.90 15.32 -7.82
N ALA A 303 -10.68 15.84 -7.84
CA ALA A 303 -10.34 17.07 -7.12
C ALA A 303 -11.32 18.22 -7.47
N ALA A 304 -11.88 18.21 -8.69
CA ALA A 304 -12.91 19.15 -9.11
C ALA A 304 -14.28 18.94 -8.43
N MET A 305 -14.61 17.74 -7.95
CA MET A 305 -15.87 17.42 -7.24
C MET A 305 -15.69 17.62 -5.74
N ASP A 306 -14.51 17.33 -5.18
CA ASP A 306 -14.19 17.72 -3.79
C ASP A 306 -14.12 19.26 -3.66
N ASP A 307 -13.57 19.96 -4.66
CA ASP A 307 -13.63 21.43 -4.72
C ASP A 307 -15.05 21.93 -4.98
N LEU A 308 -15.89 21.18 -5.72
CA LEU A 308 -17.30 21.53 -5.95
C LEU A 308 -18.16 21.32 -4.70
N GLU A 309 -17.90 20.26 -3.92
CA GLU A 309 -18.61 19.93 -2.68
C GLU A 309 -18.15 20.87 -1.56
N SER A 310 -16.85 21.18 -1.50
CA SER A 310 -16.32 22.26 -0.65
C SER A 310 -16.80 23.65 -1.10
N ALA A 311 -17.04 23.88 -2.40
CA ALA A 311 -17.65 25.10 -2.94
C ALA A 311 -19.15 25.19 -2.66
N LEU A 312 -19.89 24.07 -2.74
CA LEU A 312 -21.31 23.97 -2.37
C LEU A 312 -21.50 24.23 -0.88
N GLN A 313 -20.62 23.68 -0.05
CA GLN A 313 -20.63 23.89 1.39
C GLN A 313 -20.18 25.30 1.82
N SER A 314 -19.44 26.01 0.96
CA SER A 314 -19.11 27.43 1.16
C SER A 314 -20.11 28.40 0.52
N LEU A 315 -20.95 27.92 -0.41
CA LEU A 315 -22.06 28.67 -1.02
C LEU A 315 -23.39 28.47 -0.30
N GLU A 316 -23.46 27.59 0.70
CA GLU A 316 -24.60 27.46 1.62
C GLU A 316 -24.59 28.59 2.67
N VAL A 317 -24.54 29.85 2.19
CA VAL A 317 -24.82 31.03 3.00
C VAL A 317 -26.33 31.13 3.16
N LYS A 318 -26.78 30.88 4.39
CA LYS A 318 -28.14 31.10 4.90
C LYS A 318 -28.81 32.34 4.29
N MET A 319 -29.89 32.13 3.54
CA MET A 319 -31.02 33.05 3.60
C MET A 319 -31.91 32.63 4.77
N GLU A 320 -31.63 33.18 5.96
CA GLU A 320 -32.61 33.17 7.05
C GLU A 320 -33.61 34.29 6.78
N GLY A 321 -34.75 33.90 6.21
CA GLY A 321 -35.98 34.70 6.19
C GLY A 321 -36.67 34.58 7.54
N GLU A 322 -36.99 35.74 8.11
CA GLU A 322 -37.67 35.95 9.38
C GLU A 322 -39.03 35.25 9.46
N SER A 323 -39.32 34.62 10.60
CA SER A 323 -40.65 34.59 11.25
C SER A 323 -40.62 33.58 12.41
N SER A 324 -40.61 34.05 13.66
CA SER A 324 -41.75 33.90 14.59
C SER A 324 -41.38 34.05 16.08
N THR A 325 -42.06 35.03 16.68
CA THR A 325 -42.60 35.12 18.05
C THR A 325 -41.68 35.24 19.28
N ALA A 326 -41.76 36.43 19.88
CA ALA A 326 -41.12 36.91 21.10
C ALA A 326 -41.62 36.27 22.42
N SER A 327 -41.75 34.94 22.50
CA SER A 327 -42.10 34.24 23.75
C SER A 327 -40.99 33.37 24.37
N GLU A 328 -39.84 33.21 23.71
CA GLU A 328 -38.71 32.43 24.26
C GLU A 328 -37.63 33.28 24.96
N MET A 329 -37.84 34.60 25.08
CA MET A 329 -36.84 35.55 25.61
C MET A 329 -36.75 35.63 27.16
N LEU A 330 -37.35 34.71 27.91
CA LEU A 330 -37.39 34.82 29.39
C LEU A 330 -36.70 33.70 30.19
N GLU A 331 -36.05 32.71 29.57
CA GLU A 331 -35.39 31.61 30.32
C GLU A 331 -33.85 31.58 30.33
N THR A 332 -33.13 32.51 29.69
CA THR A 332 -31.66 32.35 29.55
C THR A 332 -30.86 33.50 30.17
N MET A 333 -30.75 33.51 31.51
CA MET A 333 -29.77 34.34 32.24
C MET A 333 -28.88 33.51 33.20
N THR A 334 -28.96 32.18 33.15
CA THR A 334 -28.00 31.28 33.81
C THR A 334 -27.40 30.36 32.76
N ALA A 335 -26.08 30.38 32.62
CA ALA A 335 -25.37 29.46 31.74
C ALA A 335 -25.65 28.01 32.18
N PRO A 336 -25.90 27.07 31.25
CA PRO A 336 -26.14 25.68 31.63
C PRO A 336 -24.90 25.09 32.33
N ASP A 337 -25.08 24.55 33.52
CA ASP A 337 -24.04 23.85 34.26
C ASP A 337 -23.94 22.39 33.79
N LEU A 338 -22.89 22.04 33.05
CA LEU A 338 -22.66 20.67 32.59
C LEU A 338 -21.65 19.96 33.51
N ASN A 339 -22.16 19.08 34.37
CA ASN A 339 -21.37 18.34 35.35
C ASN A 339 -21.82 16.88 35.43
N ASP A 340 -20.88 15.93 35.29
CA ASP A 340 -21.18 14.51 35.19
C ASP A 340 -20.02 13.61 35.63
N TYR A 341 -20.32 12.34 35.94
CA TYR A 341 -19.27 11.32 36.02
C TYR A 341 -18.93 10.81 34.62
N LEU A 342 -17.66 10.96 34.21
CA LEU A 342 -17.13 10.42 32.96
C LEU A 342 -15.90 9.56 33.25
N LYS A 343 -15.52 8.70 32.29
CA LYS A 343 -14.26 7.96 32.38
C LYS A 343 -13.21 8.57 31.45
N ILE A 344 -12.01 8.82 31.96
CA ILE A 344 -10.90 9.38 31.20
C ILE A 344 -9.79 8.35 30.96
N PHE A 345 -9.20 8.40 29.78
CA PHE A 345 -8.02 7.62 29.42
C PHE A 345 -6.98 8.50 28.72
N ARG A 346 -5.70 8.26 29.02
CA ARG A 346 -4.57 8.94 28.39
C ARG A 346 -3.51 7.91 27.95
N PRO A 347 -3.17 7.85 26.66
CA PRO A 347 -2.06 7.01 26.21
C PRO A 347 -0.74 7.58 26.74
N LYS A 348 -0.02 6.84 27.59
CA LYS A 348 1.37 7.15 27.96
C LYS A 348 2.30 6.11 27.34
N ARG A 349 3.44 6.56 26.78
CA ARG A 349 4.45 5.74 26.08
C ARG A 349 5.02 4.55 26.88
N LEU A 350 4.85 4.49 28.21
CA LEU A 350 5.51 3.49 29.07
C LEU A 350 4.64 2.83 30.16
N THR A 351 3.35 3.13 30.28
CA THR A 351 2.46 2.41 31.22
C THR A 351 1.02 2.36 30.74
N LEU A 352 0.46 1.15 30.59
CA LEU A 352 -0.96 0.90 30.35
C LEU A 352 -1.74 1.15 31.65
N LYS A 353 -2.37 2.32 31.82
CA LYS A 353 -3.42 2.52 32.82
C LYS A 353 -4.75 2.69 32.10
N GLY A 354 -5.70 1.80 32.34
CA GLY A 354 -7.04 1.82 31.73
C GLY A 354 -7.91 3.02 32.16
N TYR A 355 -9.14 3.06 31.67
CA TYR A 355 -10.12 4.11 31.96
C TYR A 355 -10.38 4.28 33.46
N LYS A 356 -10.37 5.53 33.94
CA LYS A 356 -10.70 5.87 35.32
C LYS A 356 -11.87 6.84 35.37
N GLN A 357 -12.80 6.60 36.28
CA GLN A 357 -13.97 7.45 36.48
C GLN A 357 -13.64 8.63 37.40
N TYR A 358 -14.09 9.82 37.02
CA TYR A 358 -13.93 11.07 37.76
C TYR A 358 -15.17 11.94 37.60
N TRP A 359 -15.34 12.94 38.47
CA TRP A 359 -16.39 13.95 38.37
C TRP A 359 -15.89 15.10 37.50
N PHE A 360 -16.56 15.37 36.38
CA PHE A 360 -16.20 16.41 35.42
C PHE A 360 -17.12 17.61 35.56
N LYS A 361 -16.56 18.81 35.40
CA LYS A 361 -17.26 20.08 35.28
C LYS A 361 -16.80 20.79 34.01
N PHE A 362 -17.74 21.19 33.18
CA PHE A 362 -17.47 22.07 32.05
C PHE A 362 -17.78 23.50 32.46
N GLN A 363 -16.78 24.37 32.41
CA GLN A 363 -16.94 25.78 32.75
C GLN A 363 -16.22 26.65 31.72
N ASP A 364 -16.92 27.68 31.23
CA ASP A 364 -16.49 28.57 30.17
C ASP A 364 -16.13 27.82 28.88
N THR A 365 -14.84 27.53 28.68
CA THR A 365 -14.26 26.81 27.53
C THR A 365 -13.30 25.71 27.99
N SER A 366 -13.39 25.31 29.26
CA SER A 366 -12.46 24.38 29.90
C SER A 366 -13.19 23.25 30.61
N ILE A 367 -12.55 22.09 30.62
CA ILE A 367 -12.98 20.92 31.37
C ILE A 367 -12.11 20.76 32.61
N SER A 368 -12.73 20.71 33.78
CA SER A 368 -12.05 20.42 35.04
C SER A 368 -12.58 19.12 35.62
N TYR A 369 -11.74 18.28 36.23
CA TYR A 369 -12.21 17.05 36.85
C TYR A 369 -11.61 16.77 38.23
N PHE A 370 -12.38 16.06 39.05
CA PHE A 370 -12.19 15.85 40.48
C PHE A 370 -12.37 14.36 40.82
N LYS A 371 -11.88 13.90 41.99
CA LYS A 371 -12.07 12.50 42.41
C LYS A 371 -13.53 12.15 42.60
N SER A 372 -14.30 13.05 43.22
CA SER A 372 -15.73 12.89 43.45
C SER A 372 -16.44 14.24 43.38
N LYS A 373 -17.78 14.21 43.43
CA LYS A 373 -18.63 15.40 43.43
C LYS A 373 -18.41 16.27 44.67
N GLU A 374 -18.15 15.66 45.83
CA GLU A 374 -17.95 16.34 47.12
C GLU A 374 -16.63 17.14 47.13
N GLU A 375 -15.59 16.59 46.48
CA GLU A 375 -14.29 17.27 46.32
C GLU A 375 -14.31 18.36 45.22
N SER A 376 -15.43 18.57 44.53
CA SER A 376 -15.54 19.52 43.42
C SER A 376 -15.57 21.00 43.82
N ILE A 377 -15.48 21.27 45.12
CA ILE A 377 -15.33 22.60 45.73
C ILE A 377 -13.84 22.95 45.89
N GLY A 378 -12.95 21.95 45.89
CA GLY A 378 -11.49 22.11 46.02
C GLY A 378 -10.76 22.32 44.68
N GLU A 379 -9.44 22.13 44.68
CA GLU A 379 -8.64 22.22 43.46
C GLU A 379 -8.89 21.04 42.50
N PRO A 380 -9.09 21.29 41.20
CA PRO A 380 -9.27 20.22 40.22
C PRO A 380 -7.97 19.42 40.05
N ILE A 381 -8.11 18.11 39.82
CA ILE A 381 -6.96 17.24 39.48
C ILE A 381 -6.25 17.80 38.24
N GLN A 382 -7.03 18.27 37.28
CA GLN A 382 -6.52 19.01 36.14
C GLN A 382 -7.63 19.85 35.52
N LYS A 383 -7.24 21.02 34.99
CA LYS A 383 -8.04 21.86 34.11
C LYS A 383 -7.50 21.77 32.68
N ILE A 384 -8.36 21.43 31.74
CA ILE A 384 -8.06 21.27 30.32
C ILE A 384 -8.71 22.43 29.58
N ASN A 385 -7.90 23.29 28.96
CA ASN A 385 -8.42 24.33 28.07
C ASN A 385 -8.70 23.73 26.70
N LEU A 386 -9.93 23.85 26.21
CA LEU A 386 -10.33 23.29 24.93
C LEU A 386 -10.10 24.22 23.76
N LYS A 387 -9.83 25.52 23.97
CA LYS A 387 -9.67 26.47 22.88
C LYS A 387 -8.56 26.04 21.91
N GLY A 388 -8.91 25.80 20.65
CA GLY A 388 -8.00 25.29 19.61
C GLY A 388 -7.71 23.78 19.67
N CYS A 389 -8.45 23.02 20.48
CA CYS A 389 -8.41 21.56 20.53
C CYS A 389 -9.11 20.96 19.31
N GLU A 390 -8.59 19.87 18.75
CA GLU A 390 -9.36 19.06 17.80
C GLU A 390 -10.25 18.09 18.57
N VAL A 391 -11.54 18.04 18.23
CA VAL A 391 -12.56 17.23 18.90
C VAL A 391 -13.15 16.24 17.90
N ALA A 392 -12.89 14.96 18.10
CA ALA A 392 -13.34 13.90 17.20
C ALA A 392 -14.27 12.88 17.91
N PRO A 393 -15.36 12.43 17.25
CA PRO A 393 -16.21 11.35 17.74
C PRO A 393 -15.53 9.98 17.63
N ASP A 394 -15.70 9.11 18.63
CA ASP A 394 -15.45 7.67 18.55
C ASP A 394 -16.65 6.94 19.17
N VAL A 395 -17.72 6.81 18.37
CA VAL A 395 -19.00 6.24 18.81
C VAL A 395 -19.27 4.93 18.10
N ASN A 396 -19.71 3.94 18.86
CA ASN A 396 -20.30 2.72 18.35
C ASN A 396 -21.62 2.47 19.08
N MET A 397 -22.73 2.68 18.36
CA MET A 397 -24.09 2.55 18.88
C MET A 397 -24.43 1.12 19.31
N ALA A 398 -23.97 0.13 18.55
CA ALA A 398 -24.21 -1.30 18.82
C ALA A 398 -23.47 -1.77 20.08
N ALA A 399 -22.25 -1.27 20.31
CA ALA A 399 -21.44 -1.60 21.47
C ALA A 399 -21.67 -0.67 22.69
N GLN A 400 -22.63 0.27 22.60
CA GLN A 400 -22.88 1.30 23.63
C GLN A 400 -21.57 2.02 24.03
N LYS A 401 -20.73 2.33 23.04
CA LYS A 401 -19.44 2.99 23.22
C LYS A 401 -19.58 4.44 22.78
N PHE A 402 -19.49 5.36 23.73
CA PHE A 402 -19.60 6.80 23.48
C PHE A 402 -18.31 7.49 23.91
N LEU A 403 -17.33 7.61 23.00
CA LEU A 403 -16.05 8.27 23.28
C LEU A 403 -15.93 9.61 22.54
N ILE A 404 -15.28 10.56 23.21
CA ILE A 404 -14.86 11.85 22.69
C ILE A 404 -13.33 11.87 22.75
N ARG A 405 -12.69 12.03 21.59
CA ARG A 405 -11.22 12.18 21.48
C ARG A 405 -10.87 13.66 21.41
N LEU A 406 -10.00 14.09 22.32
CA LEU A 406 -9.53 15.47 22.45
C LEU A 406 -8.03 15.51 22.17
N LEU A 407 -7.61 16.28 21.16
CA LEU A 407 -6.22 16.61 20.88
C LEU A 407 -5.93 18.04 21.31
N ILE A 408 -5.31 18.18 22.48
CA ILE A 408 -5.08 19.48 23.13
C ILE A 408 -3.67 19.97 22.79
N PRO A 409 -3.50 21.15 22.17
CA PRO A 409 -2.18 21.73 21.93
C PRO A 409 -1.43 21.99 23.23
N ALA A 410 -0.21 21.48 23.35
CA ALA A 410 0.70 21.75 24.48
C ALA A 410 2.11 22.12 23.98
N PRO A 411 2.95 22.77 24.81
CA PRO A 411 4.30 23.19 24.42
C PRO A 411 5.21 22.04 23.97
N GLU A 412 4.96 20.83 24.47
CA GLU A 412 5.74 19.61 24.18
C GLU A 412 5.13 18.76 23.03
N GLY A 413 4.07 19.23 22.37
CA GLY A 413 3.33 18.52 21.31
C GLY A 413 1.82 18.45 21.59
N MET A 414 1.09 17.61 20.84
CA MET A 414 -0.34 17.39 21.08
C MET A 414 -0.56 16.39 22.22
N ASN A 415 -1.36 16.76 23.21
CA ASN A 415 -1.79 15.89 24.29
C ASN A 415 -3.13 15.23 23.93
N GLU A 416 -3.13 13.90 23.83
CA GLU A 416 -4.32 13.12 23.51
C GLU A 416 -5.05 12.64 24.77
N VAL A 417 -6.36 12.89 24.82
CA VAL A 417 -7.25 12.52 25.93
C VAL A 417 -8.55 11.94 25.39
N TYR A 418 -9.00 10.83 25.98
CA TYR A 418 -10.27 10.21 25.67
C TYR A 418 -11.24 10.36 26.83
N LEU A 419 -12.43 10.90 26.58
CA LEU A 419 -13.55 10.94 27.51
C LEU A 419 -14.58 9.91 27.10
N ARG A 420 -15.05 9.08 28.03
CA ARG A 420 -16.11 8.10 27.83
C ARG A 420 -17.36 8.51 28.58
N CYS A 421 -18.44 8.66 27.83
CA CYS A 421 -19.80 8.87 28.34
C CYS A 421 -20.51 7.52 28.52
N GLU A 422 -21.53 7.52 29.37
CA GLU A 422 -22.31 6.32 29.71
C GLU A 422 -23.45 6.06 28.72
N ASN A 423 -24.06 7.12 28.20
CA ASN A 423 -25.22 7.04 27.31
C ASN A 423 -25.21 8.12 26.23
N GLU A 424 -26.11 7.98 25.25
CA GLU A 424 -26.24 8.87 24.09
C GLU A 424 -26.55 10.32 24.48
N GLN A 425 -27.38 10.51 25.51
CA GLN A 425 -27.79 11.84 25.95
C GLN A 425 -26.62 12.61 26.55
N GLN A 426 -25.88 11.97 27.47
CA GLN A 426 -24.68 12.50 28.07
C GLN A 426 -23.61 12.76 26.99
N TYR A 427 -23.43 11.82 26.07
CA TYR A 427 -22.50 12.00 24.94
C TYR A 427 -22.84 13.20 24.07
N ALA A 428 -24.11 13.38 23.69
CA ALA A 428 -24.52 14.50 22.84
C ALA A 428 -24.24 15.86 23.51
N GLN A 429 -24.51 15.96 24.82
CA GLN A 429 -24.23 17.17 25.60
C GLN A 429 -22.74 17.46 25.70
N TRP A 430 -21.94 16.45 26.06
CA TRP A 430 -20.49 16.61 26.23
C TRP A 430 -19.75 16.82 24.91
N MET A 431 -20.18 16.17 23.83
CA MET A 431 -19.61 16.38 22.49
C MET A 431 -19.92 17.80 21.97
N ALA A 432 -21.17 18.26 22.10
CA ALA A 432 -21.54 19.63 21.75
C ALA A 432 -20.72 20.65 22.55
N ALA A 433 -20.59 20.43 23.86
CA ALA A 433 -19.80 21.29 24.75
C ALA A 433 -18.33 21.33 24.33
N CYS A 434 -17.73 20.17 24.02
CA CYS A 434 -16.34 20.11 23.57
C CYS A 434 -16.14 20.82 22.23
N ARG A 435 -17.04 20.62 21.25
CA ARG A 435 -16.99 21.28 19.94
C ARG A 435 -17.12 22.80 20.06
N LEU A 436 -18.05 23.30 20.89
CA LEU A 436 -18.17 24.74 21.15
C LEU A 436 -16.94 25.28 21.88
N GLY A 437 -16.48 24.59 22.92
CA GLY A 437 -15.28 24.96 23.67
C GLY A 437 -14.04 25.05 22.77
N SER A 438 -13.92 24.16 21.79
CA SER A 438 -12.82 24.19 20.80
C SER A 438 -12.79 25.46 19.96
N LYS A 439 -13.97 25.97 19.60
CA LYS A 439 -14.17 27.23 18.86
C LYS A 439 -14.15 28.46 19.78
N GLY A 440 -13.90 28.27 21.07
CA GLY A 440 -13.88 29.35 22.08
C GLY A 440 -15.26 29.85 22.49
N LYS A 441 -16.32 29.09 22.20
CA LYS A 441 -17.71 29.40 22.57
C LYS A 441 -18.10 28.71 23.88
N THR A 442 -18.96 29.35 24.66
CA THR A 442 -19.44 28.82 25.95
C THR A 442 -20.78 28.09 25.78
N LEU A 443 -21.23 27.41 26.84
CA LEU A 443 -22.54 26.73 26.88
C LEU A 443 -23.74 27.71 26.80
N ALA A 444 -23.50 29.00 26.99
CA ALA A 444 -24.51 30.05 26.86
C ALA A 444 -24.71 30.53 25.41
N ASP A 445 -23.92 30.03 24.46
CA ASP A 445 -24.11 30.33 23.04
C ASP A 445 -25.40 29.68 22.53
N SER A 446 -26.20 30.43 21.76
CA SER A 446 -27.48 29.95 21.22
C SER A 446 -27.35 28.71 20.33
N SER A 447 -26.15 28.44 19.79
CA SER A 447 -25.87 27.24 19.02
C SER A 447 -25.69 25.96 19.85
N PHE A 448 -25.63 26.03 21.18
CA PHE A 448 -25.44 24.83 22.00
C PHE A 448 -26.60 23.84 21.90
N GLN A 449 -27.84 24.33 21.97
CA GLN A 449 -29.02 23.48 21.84
C GLN A 449 -29.18 22.89 20.43
N SER A 450 -28.89 23.69 19.39
CA SER A 450 -28.94 23.21 18.02
C SER A 450 -27.83 22.20 17.69
N GLU A 451 -26.64 22.34 18.27
CA GLU A 451 -25.55 21.36 18.14
C GLU A 451 -25.91 20.04 18.84
N ILE A 452 -26.50 20.09 20.05
CA ILE A 452 -27.01 18.87 20.73
C ILE A 452 -28.03 18.17 19.85
N GLN A 453 -28.98 18.93 19.28
CA GLN A 453 -30.02 18.37 18.43
C GLN A 453 -29.46 17.79 17.12
N SER A 454 -28.46 18.45 16.53
CA SER A 454 -27.73 17.95 15.36
C SER A 454 -27.04 16.62 15.65
N ILE A 455 -26.34 16.52 16.79
CA ILE A 455 -25.66 15.28 17.22
C ILE A 455 -26.68 14.18 17.50
N ARG A 456 -27.81 14.48 18.17
CA ARG A 456 -28.89 13.49 18.40
C ARG A 456 -29.49 12.98 17.11
N SER A 457 -29.76 13.88 16.15
CA SER A 457 -30.26 13.51 14.82
C SER A 457 -29.26 12.61 14.09
N PHE A 458 -27.97 12.92 14.15
CA PHE A 458 -26.92 12.08 13.57
C PHE A 458 -26.84 10.68 14.21
N LEU A 459 -26.93 10.60 15.55
CA LEU A 459 -26.97 9.32 16.26
C LEU A 459 -28.24 8.52 15.92
N ALA A 460 -29.38 9.19 15.75
CA ALA A 460 -30.64 8.57 15.34
C ALA A 460 -30.59 8.08 13.88
N MET A 461 -29.92 8.80 12.98
CA MET A 461 -29.66 8.34 11.61
C MET A 461 -28.73 7.12 11.57
N GLN A 462 -27.77 7.02 12.48
CA GLN A 462 -26.97 5.80 12.64
C GLN A 462 -27.78 4.62 13.20
N LYS A 463 -28.80 4.88 14.03
CA LYS A 463 -29.79 3.86 14.44
C LYS A 463 -30.71 3.44 13.30
N SER A 464 -31.15 4.38 12.47
CA SER A 464 -32.06 4.08 11.37
C SER A 464 -31.37 3.36 10.22
N SER A 465 -30.12 3.73 9.89
CA SER A 465 -29.27 3.00 8.93
C SER A 465 -28.89 1.60 9.40
N SER A 466 -28.80 1.37 10.72
CA SER A 466 -28.69 0.00 11.27
C SER A 466 -30.02 -0.76 11.30
N SER A 467 -31.16 -0.09 11.14
CA SER A 467 -32.50 -0.72 11.07
C SER A 467 -33.08 -0.85 9.65
N SER A 468 -32.54 -0.13 8.67
CA SER A 468 -32.84 -0.30 7.23
C SER A 468 -31.86 -1.26 6.53
N HIS A 469 -30.77 -1.62 7.20
CA HIS A 469 -30.17 -2.95 7.05
C HIS A 469 -30.97 -3.93 7.89
N GLY A 470 -32.16 -4.28 7.40
CA GLY A 470 -32.80 -5.50 7.83
C GLY A 470 -31.76 -6.62 7.79
N ASN A 471 -31.69 -7.37 8.89
CA ASN A 471 -31.12 -8.70 8.94
C ASN A 471 -31.80 -9.56 7.86
N VAL A 472 -31.42 -9.37 6.60
CA VAL A 472 -31.18 -10.51 5.74
C VAL A 472 -30.03 -11.20 6.46
N PRO A 473 -30.16 -12.46 6.92
CA PRO A 473 -28.98 -13.20 7.31
C PRO A 473 -28.11 -13.14 6.07
N ALA A 474 -27.01 -12.38 6.14
CA ALA A 474 -25.94 -12.53 5.18
C ALA A 474 -25.78 -14.04 5.08
N SER A 475 -26.04 -14.58 3.87
CA SER A 475 -25.72 -15.96 3.57
C SER A 475 -24.39 -16.22 4.24
N ASP A 476 -24.38 -17.21 5.13
CA ASP A 476 -23.25 -17.65 5.92
C ASP A 476 -22.10 -17.99 4.96
N GLU A 477 -21.43 -16.98 4.41
CA GLU A 477 -20.11 -17.07 3.83
C GLU A 477 -19.23 -17.25 5.05
N SER A 478 -19.25 -18.49 5.54
CA SER A 478 -18.46 -18.94 6.66
C SER A 478 -17.04 -18.41 6.44
N ILE A 479 -16.61 -17.47 7.28
CA ILE A 479 -15.24 -16.93 7.25
C ILE A 479 -14.30 -18.11 7.12
N ASN A 480 -13.63 -18.23 5.97
CA ASN A 480 -12.63 -19.27 5.78
C ASN A 480 -11.40 -18.88 6.60
N THR A 481 -11.44 -19.09 7.91
CA THR A 481 -10.38 -18.66 8.83
C THR A 481 -9.03 -19.28 8.49
N HIS A 482 -9.02 -20.39 7.75
CA HIS A 482 -7.81 -21.09 7.31
C HIS A 482 -7.12 -20.41 6.12
N SER A 483 -7.81 -19.52 5.37
CA SER A 483 -7.16 -18.69 4.34
C SER A 483 -6.46 -17.44 4.93
N LEU A 484 -6.75 -17.12 6.20
CA LEU A 484 -6.27 -15.91 6.88
C LEU A 484 -5.04 -16.16 7.76
N VAL A 485 -4.68 -17.42 8.01
CA VAL A 485 -3.58 -17.80 8.92
C VAL A 485 -2.63 -18.78 8.26
N SER A 486 -1.38 -18.82 8.76
CA SER A 486 -0.39 -19.74 8.22
C SER A 486 -0.74 -21.23 8.47
N PRO A 487 -0.20 -22.17 7.67
CA PRO A 487 -0.54 -23.58 7.81
C PRO A 487 -0.17 -24.21 9.16
N ARG A 488 0.78 -23.63 9.93
CA ARG A 488 1.05 -24.05 11.32
C ARG A 488 -0.21 -23.92 12.20
N TYR A 489 -0.94 -22.82 12.07
CA TYR A 489 -2.14 -22.57 12.86
C TYR A 489 -3.36 -23.34 12.33
N HIS A 490 -3.43 -23.58 11.02
CA HIS A 490 -4.38 -24.53 10.43
C HIS A 490 -4.22 -25.92 11.08
N LYS A 491 -2.99 -26.43 11.20
CA LYS A 491 -2.76 -27.75 11.83
C LYS A 491 -3.03 -27.76 13.34
N LYS A 492 -2.81 -26.64 14.03
CA LYS A 492 -2.94 -26.52 15.49
C LYS A 492 -4.39 -26.36 15.95
N TYR A 493 -5.21 -25.62 15.20
CA TYR A 493 -6.55 -25.23 15.62
C TYR A 493 -7.61 -25.60 14.60
N LYS A 494 -8.79 -26.01 15.08
CA LYS A 494 -9.97 -26.21 14.23
C LYS A 494 -10.59 -24.85 13.86
N PRO A 495 -11.35 -24.73 12.75
CA PRO A 495 -12.00 -23.48 12.37
C PRO A 495 -12.84 -22.87 13.52
N LYS A 496 -13.60 -23.72 14.23
CA LYS A 496 -14.43 -23.33 15.38
C LYS A 496 -13.65 -22.68 16.54
N GLN A 497 -12.35 -22.92 16.65
CA GLN A 497 -11.48 -22.33 17.66
C GLN A 497 -10.77 -21.07 17.15
N LEU A 498 -10.47 -21.03 15.84
CA LEU A 498 -9.85 -19.88 15.18
C LEU A 498 -10.81 -18.71 15.03
N THR A 499 -12.06 -18.97 14.63
CA THR A 499 -13.05 -17.92 14.34
C THR A 499 -13.26 -16.97 15.51
N PRO A 500 -13.52 -17.42 16.76
CA PRO A 500 -13.71 -16.51 17.88
C PRO A 500 -12.47 -15.65 18.17
N ARG A 501 -11.26 -16.20 17.99
CA ARG A 501 -10.00 -15.49 18.26
C ARG A 501 -9.70 -14.41 17.23
N ILE A 502 -9.96 -14.71 15.95
CA ILE A 502 -9.85 -13.73 14.87
C ILE A 502 -10.92 -12.65 15.05
N LEU A 503 -12.15 -13.02 15.40
CA LEU A 503 -13.23 -12.05 15.64
C LEU A 503 -12.99 -11.16 16.87
N ASP A 504 -12.34 -11.69 17.92
CA ASP A 504 -11.93 -10.90 19.08
C ASP A 504 -10.88 -9.84 18.68
N ALA A 505 -9.84 -10.25 17.95
CA ALA A 505 -8.86 -9.32 17.39
C ALA A 505 -9.48 -8.31 16.40
N TYR A 506 -10.50 -8.74 15.64
CA TYR A 506 -11.22 -7.91 14.68
C TYR A 506 -11.92 -6.71 15.32
N GLN A 507 -12.40 -6.83 16.56
CA GLN A 507 -13.03 -5.71 17.28
C GLN A 507 -12.12 -4.48 17.39
N ASN A 508 -10.80 -4.69 17.40
CA ASN A 508 -9.81 -3.62 17.48
C ASN A 508 -9.52 -2.93 16.15
N VAL A 509 -9.90 -3.53 15.02
CA VAL A 509 -9.56 -3.05 13.66
C VAL A 509 -10.78 -2.73 12.80
N ALA A 510 -11.99 -3.12 13.22
CA ALA A 510 -13.23 -3.00 12.46
C ALA A 510 -13.61 -1.57 12.04
N GLN A 511 -13.01 -0.53 12.65
CA GLN A 511 -13.27 0.89 12.36
C GLN A 511 -12.21 1.52 11.45
N LEU A 512 -11.15 0.77 11.09
CA LEU A 512 -10.10 1.30 10.23
C LEU A 512 -10.62 1.48 8.80
N SER A 513 -10.19 2.54 8.12
CA SER A 513 -10.34 2.63 6.66
C SER A 513 -9.53 1.53 5.97
N LEU A 514 -9.79 1.25 4.69
CA LEU A 514 -8.99 0.30 3.90
C LEU A 514 -7.49 0.63 3.99
N THR A 515 -7.16 1.91 3.77
CA THR A 515 -5.80 2.43 3.81
C THR A 515 -5.17 2.26 5.20
N ASP A 516 -5.88 2.63 6.27
CA ASP A 516 -5.34 2.52 7.62
C ASP A 516 -5.14 1.07 8.03
N ALA A 517 -6.02 0.17 7.62
CA ALA A 517 -5.89 -1.26 7.88
C ALA A 517 -4.66 -1.85 7.17
N VAL A 518 -4.44 -1.50 5.90
CA VAL A 518 -3.24 -1.89 5.15
C VAL A 518 -1.98 -1.31 5.80
N MET A 519 -1.97 -0.02 6.14
CA MET A 519 -0.83 0.62 6.80
C MET A 519 -0.55 -0.02 8.16
N ARG A 520 -1.59 -0.36 8.92
CA ARG A 520 -1.45 -1.03 10.22
C ARG A 520 -0.85 -2.43 10.06
N PHE A 521 -1.29 -3.19 9.06
CA PHE A 521 -0.70 -4.48 8.71
C PHE A 521 0.81 -4.34 8.45
N LEU A 522 1.18 -3.38 7.60
CA LEU A 522 2.57 -3.13 7.23
C LEU A 522 3.44 -2.67 8.41
N GLN A 523 2.92 -1.82 9.30
CA GLN A 523 3.64 -1.38 10.49
C GLN A 523 3.97 -2.55 11.43
N ILE A 524 3.00 -3.45 11.66
CA ILE A 524 3.22 -4.65 12.50
C ILE A 524 4.26 -5.56 11.85
N TRP A 525 4.13 -5.79 10.54
CA TRP A 525 5.09 -6.58 9.77
C TRP A 525 6.52 -6.00 9.79
N GLN A 526 6.67 -4.69 9.65
CA GLN A 526 7.96 -4.02 9.78
C GLN A 526 8.56 -4.17 11.18
N ALA A 527 7.75 -4.08 12.24
CA ALA A 527 8.21 -4.29 13.61
C ALA A 527 8.82 -5.70 13.77
N LEU A 528 8.22 -6.73 13.19
CA LEU A 528 8.76 -8.10 13.21
C LEU A 528 10.11 -8.21 12.49
N LEU A 529 10.28 -7.55 11.35
CA LEU A 529 11.55 -7.52 10.61
C LEU A 529 12.69 -6.86 11.41
N THR A 530 12.39 -5.81 12.16
CA THR A 530 13.38 -5.16 13.04
C THR A 530 13.78 -6.03 14.23
N LEU A 531 12.88 -6.89 14.71
CA LEU A 531 13.15 -7.81 15.82
C LEU A 531 13.96 -9.02 15.35
N GLY A 532 13.65 -9.59 14.18
CA GLY A 532 14.38 -10.72 13.59
C GLY A 532 15.81 -10.40 13.13
N SER A 533 16.09 -9.16 12.72
CA SER A 533 17.45 -8.71 12.41
C SER A 533 18.33 -8.55 13.66
N ARG A 534 17.73 -8.25 14.83
CA ARG A 534 18.44 -8.20 16.12
C ARG A 534 18.80 -9.58 16.67
N THR A 535 17.97 -10.60 16.46
CA THR A 535 18.26 -11.97 16.92
C THR A 535 19.27 -12.71 16.04
N SER A 536 19.31 -12.42 14.74
CA SER A 536 20.32 -12.97 13.83
C SER A 536 21.72 -12.35 14.01
N SER A 537 21.80 -11.12 14.53
CA SER A 537 23.07 -10.47 14.89
C SER A 537 23.59 -10.85 16.28
N SER A 538 22.72 -11.26 17.22
CA SER A 538 23.16 -11.76 18.53
C SER A 538 23.67 -13.21 18.51
N GLY A 539 23.41 -13.96 17.43
CA GLY A 539 23.93 -15.32 17.21
C GLY A 539 25.32 -15.38 16.54
N ARG A 540 25.93 -14.24 16.21
CA ARG A 540 27.35 -14.16 15.82
C ARG A 540 28.18 -13.63 17.00
N LYS A 541 28.38 -14.47 18.00
CA LYS A 541 29.51 -14.39 18.92
C LYS A 541 30.09 -15.77 19.13
#